data_AF-A0A2W6WME0-F1
#
_entry.id   AF-A0A2W6WME0-F1
#
_cell.length_a   1.000
_cell.length_b   1.000
_cell.length_c   1.000
_cell.angle_alpha   90.00
_cell.angle_beta   90.00
_cell.angle_gamma   90.00
#
_symmetry.space_group_name_H-M   'P 1'
#
loop_
_entity.id
_entity.type
_entity.pdbx_description
1 polymer ?
#
loop_
_entity_poly.entity_id
_entity_poly.type
_entity_poly.pdbx_seq_one_letter_code
_entity_poly.pdbx_strand_id
1 'polypeptide(L)'
;MAQRNEIDRQIAIANLAGLKAIQAALKSGKVATLATDLEALLPQLAPSGEMGSPHSQATNVITTVRNVSNFFDGEVARVQAIVDAQAAA
;
A
#
# COMPACT_ATOMS: atom_id res chain seq x y z
N MET A 1 -25.10 -15.66 -1.68
CA MET A 1 -23.94 -14.75 -1.94
C MET A 1 -24.29 -13.29 -1.64
N ALA A 2 -25.46 -12.78 -2.02
CA ALA A 2 -25.86 -11.38 -1.79
C ALA A 2 -25.71 -10.90 -0.33
N GLN A 3 -26.16 -11.69 0.66
CA GLN A 3 -26.03 -11.33 2.08
C GLN A 3 -24.57 -11.25 2.55
N ARG A 4 -23.68 -12.09 2.00
CA ARG A 4 -22.25 -12.06 2.34
C ARG A 4 -21.58 -10.81 1.76
N ASN A 5 -21.88 -10.49 0.50
CA ASN A 5 -21.40 -9.27 -0.14
C ASN A 5 -21.90 -7.99 0.56
N GLU A 6 -23.11 -8.03 1.12
CA GLU A 6 -23.65 -6.95 1.95
C GLU A 6 -22.85 -6.77 3.25
N ILE A 7 -22.61 -7.86 3.97
CA ILE A 7 -21.80 -7.85 5.20
C ILE A 7 -20.39 -7.34 4.91
N ASP A 8 -19.75 -7.84 3.86
CA ASP A 8 -18.39 -7.41 3.47
C ASP A 8 -18.34 -5.92 3.13
N ARG A 9 -19.40 -5.39 2.48
CA ARG A 9 -19.52 -3.95 2.21
C ARG A 9 -19.62 -3.14 3.50
N GLN A 10 -20.48 -3.56 4.43
CA GLN A 10 -20.68 -2.88 5.72
C GLN A 10 -19.39 -2.88 6.56
N ILE A 11 -18.68 -4.01 6.59
CA ILE A 11 -17.38 -4.12 7.25
C ILE A 11 -16.36 -3.17 6.60
N ALA A 12 -16.29 -3.11 5.27
CA ALA A 12 -15.36 -2.22 4.58
C ALA A 12 -15.62 -0.75 4.92
N ILE A 13 -16.90 -0.33 4.88
CA ILE A 13 -17.31 1.05 5.26
C ILE A 13 -16.94 1.35 6.71
N ALA A 14 -17.23 0.44 7.64
CA ALA A 14 -16.90 0.61 9.06
C ALA A 14 -15.39 0.79 9.31
N ASN A 15 -14.56 0.17 8.47
CA ASN A 15 -13.10 0.26 8.57
C ASN A 15 -12.49 1.45 7.82
N LEU A 16 -13.26 2.27 7.10
CA LEU A 16 -12.74 3.33 6.24
C LEU A 16 -11.83 4.32 6.99
N ALA A 17 -12.18 4.69 8.23
CA ALA A 17 -11.35 5.57 9.04
C ALA A 17 -9.97 4.95 9.35
N GLY A 18 -9.94 3.65 9.67
CA GLY A 18 -8.69 2.91 9.89
C GLY A 18 -7.86 2.79 8.60
N LEU A 19 -8.50 2.50 7.46
CA LEU A 19 -7.84 2.47 6.16
C LEU A 19 -7.19 3.82 5.82
N LYS A 20 -7.89 4.94 6.03
CA LYS A 20 -7.33 6.29 5.85
C LYS A 20 -6.17 6.59 6.81
N ALA A 21 -6.25 6.15 8.05
CA ALA A 21 -5.17 6.33 9.02
C ALA A 21 -3.91 5.56 8.60
N ILE A 22 -4.06 4.32 8.12
CA ILE A 22 -2.93 3.54 7.59
C ILE A 22 -2.36 4.19 6.32
N GLN A 23 -3.23 4.58 5.38
CA GLN A 23 -2.80 5.29 4.17
C GLN A 23 -2.00 6.55 4.51
N ALA A 24 -2.48 7.37 5.44
CA ALA A 24 -1.78 8.56 5.89
C ALA A 24 -0.43 8.22 6.53
N ALA A 25 -0.37 7.18 7.36
CA ALA A 25 0.87 6.72 7.96
C ALA A 25 1.90 6.30 6.89
N LEU A 26 1.49 5.54 5.87
CA LEU A 26 2.35 5.10 4.75
C LEU A 26 2.84 6.27 3.89
N LYS A 27 2.03 7.32 3.74
CA LYS A 27 2.38 8.57 3.03
C LYS A 27 3.20 9.55 3.85
N SER A 28 3.44 9.24 5.12
CA SER A 28 4.16 10.11 6.05
C SER A 28 5.45 9.45 6.55
N GLY A 29 6.35 10.28 7.08
CA GLY A 29 7.57 9.81 7.71
C GLY A 29 8.48 9.02 6.77
N LYS A 30 9.24 8.08 7.35
CA LYS A 30 10.30 7.34 6.62
C LYS A 30 9.76 6.31 5.62
N VAL A 31 8.54 5.80 5.82
CA VAL A 31 7.97 4.79 4.91
C VAL A 31 7.68 5.40 3.53
N ALA A 32 7.29 6.67 3.48
CA ALA A 32 6.95 7.37 2.25
C ALA A 32 8.10 7.42 1.24
N THR A 33 9.35 7.49 1.72
CA THR A 33 10.54 7.59 0.87
C THR A 33 11.36 6.30 0.81
N LEU A 34 11.15 5.36 1.74
CA LEU A 34 11.99 4.16 1.90
C LEU A 34 12.25 3.40 0.60
N ALA A 35 11.21 3.15 -0.21
CA ALA A 35 11.37 2.42 -1.47
C ALA A 35 12.27 3.17 -2.46
N THR A 36 12.07 4.48 -2.61
CA THR A 36 12.88 5.34 -3.48
C THR A 36 14.31 5.45 -2.97
N ASP A 37 14.49 5.62 -1.67
CA ASP A 37 15.80 5.75 -1.03
C ASP A 37 16.61 4.45 -1.20
N LEU A 38 15.99 3.29 -1.01
CA LEU A 38 16.65 2.00 -1.24
C LEU A 38 16.98 1.77 -2.71
N GLU A 39 16.09 2.14 -3.63
CA GLU A 39 16.32 2.01 -5.08
C GLU A 39 17.54 2.82 -5.53
N ALA A 40 17.73 4.02 -4.98
CA ALA A 40 18.90 4.86 -5.25
C ALA A 40 20.22 4.25 -4.73
N LEU A 41 20.16 3.36 -3.73
CA LEU A 41 21.32 2.69 -3.15
C LEU A 41 21.65 1.35 -3.81
N LEU A 42 20.74 0.76 -4.59
CA LEU A 42 20.96 -0.53 -5.27
C LEU A 42 22.26 -0.60 -6.08
N PRO A 43 22.70 0.44 -6.82
CA PRO A 43 23.95 0.39 -7.58
C PRO A 43 25.19 0.17 -6.71
N GLN A 44 25.15 0.51 -5.41
CA GLN A 44 26.25 0.28 -4.47
C GLN A 44 26.37 -1.21 -4.09
N LEU A 45 25.32 -2.00 -4.30
CA LEU A 45 25.25 -3.43 -3.96
C LEU A 45 25.59 -4.35 -5.13
N ALA A 46 25.78 -3.80 -6.33
CA ALA A 46 26.11 -4.56 -7.55
C ALA A 46 27.48 -4.18 -8.15
N PRO A 47 28.60 -4.18 -7.39
CA PRO A 47 29.90 -3.74 -7.89
C PRO A 47 30.51 -4.67 -8.96
N SER A 48 30.04 -5.91 -9.11
CA SER A 48 30.62 -6.93 -10.01
C SER A 48 29.64 -7.50 -11.05
N GLY A 49 28.49 -6.85 -11.30
CA GLY A 49 27.50 -7.32 -12.29
C GLY A 49 26.63 -8.50 -11.85
N GLU A 50 27.03 -9.22 -10.80
CA GLU A 50 26.19 -10.23 -10.14
C GLU A 50 25.40 -9.62 -8.98
N MET A 51 24.08 -9.79 -9.01
CA MET A 51 23.17 -9.31 -7.96
C MET A 51 23.21 -10.28 -6.77
N GLY A 52 23.98 -9.94 -5.73
CA GLY A 52 24.09 -10.74 -4.52
C GLY A 52 22.83 -10.71 -3.64
N SER A 53 22.82 -11.52 -2.58
CA SER A 53 21.68 -11.57 -1.63
C SER A 53 21.29 -10.21 -1.03
N PRO A 54 22.20 -9.25 -0.73
CA PRO A 54 21.79 -7.95 -0.21
C PRO A 54 20.97 -7.14 -1.21
N HIS A 55 21.34 -7.19 -2.50
CA HIS A 55 20.59 -6.52 -3.57
C HIS A 55 19.16 -7.08 -3.64
N SER A 56 19.02 -8.41 -3.70
CA SER A 56 17.71 -9.07 -3.76
C SER A 56 16.83 -8.77 -2.54
N GLN A 57 17.41 -8.70 -1.34
CA GLN A 57 16.66 -8.32 -0.14
C GLN A 57 16.18 -6.87 -0.20
N ALA A 58 17.00 -5.94 -0.69
CA ALA A 58 16.58 -4.55 -0.90
C ALA A 58 15.44 -4.45 -1.93
N THR A 59 15.52 -5.16 -3.06
CA THR A 59 14.44 -5.23 -4.05
C THR A 59 13.14 -5.79 -3.48
N ASN A 60 13.21 -6.80 -2.61
CA ASN A 60 12.03 -7.35 -1.95
C ASN A 60 11.35 -6.30 -1.05
N VAL A 61 12.12 -5.57 -0.24
CA VAL A 61 11.58 -4.48 0.60
C VAL A 61 10.92 -3.40 -0.25
N ILE A 62 11.60 -2.94 -1.32
CA ILE A 62 11.04 -1.96 -2.27
C ILE A 62 9.68 -2.44 -2.81
N THR A 63 9.62 -3.69 -3.24
CA THR A 63 8.41 -4.29 -3.81
C THR A 63 7.29 -4.35 -2.78
N THR A 64 7.57 -4.83 -1.57
CA THR A 64 6.57 -4.91 -0.49
C THR A 64 6.03 -3.53 -0.12
N VAL A 65 6.90 -2.53 0.07
CA VAL A 65 6.48 -1.17 0.45
C VAL A 65 5.59 -0.56 -0.64
N ARG A 66 5.97 -0.69 -1.91
CA ARG A 66 5.17 -0.21 -3.05
C ARG A 66 3.81 -0.90 -3.12
N ASN A 67 3.78 -2.24 -3.02
CA ASN A 67 2.54 -3.01 -3.11
C ASN A 67 1.58 -2.69 -1.96
N VAL A 68 2.08 -2.58 -0.72
CA VAL A 68 1.25 -2.24 0.44
C VAL A 68 0.70 -0.81 0.31
N SER A 69 1.54 0.15 -0.09
CA SER A 69 1.10 1.54 -0.29
C SER A 69 0.02 1.63 -1.37
N ASN A 70 0.24 1.00 -2.52
CA ASN A 70 -0.73 0.97 -3.62
C ASN A 70 -2.04 0.28 -3.23
N PHE A 71 -1.96 -0.80 -2.44
CA PHE A 71 -3.15 -1.49 -1.93
C PHE A 71 -4.01 -0.55 -1.08
N PHE A 72 -3.43 0.14 -0.09
CA PHE A 72 -4.19 1.06 0.75
C PHE A 72 -4.71 2.29 0.00
N ASP A 73 -3.98 2.77 -1.01
CA ASP A 73 -4.47 3.82 -1.90
C ASP A 73 -5.72 3.39 -2.67
N GLY A 74 -5.66 2.22 -3.30
CA GLY A 74 -6.80 1.67 -4.04
C GLY A 74 -7.98 1.35 -3.13
N GLU A 75 -7.71 0.77 -1.96
CA GLU A 75 -8.77 0.34 -1.03
C GLU A 75 -9.49 1.52 -0.39
N VAL A 76 -8.77 2.58 -0.01
CA VAL A 76 -9.42 3.83 0.45
C VAL A 76 -10.28 4.43 -0.66
N ALA A 77 -9.78 4.52 -1.90
CA ALA A 77 -10.54 5.07 -3.01
C ALA A 77 -11.82 4.24 -3.29
N ARG A 78 -11.70 2.91 -3.31
CA ARG A 78 -12.81 1.98 -3.54
C ARG A 78 -13.90 2.12 -2.47
N VAL A 79 -13.52 2.12 -1.19
CA VAL A 79 -14.49 2.21 -0.09
C VAL A 79 -15.10 3.61 0.01
N GLN A 80 -14.30 4.66 -0.22
CA GLN A 80 -14.84 6.03 -0.27
C GLN A 80 -15.91 6.17 -1.35
N ALA A 81 -15.67 5.63 -2.55
CA ALA A 81 -16.67 5.65 -3.63
C ALA A 81 -17.99 4.94 -3.25
N ILE A 82 -17.92 3.88 -2.44
CA ILE A 82 -19.12 3.21 -1.92
C ILE A 82 -19.88 4.11 -0.94
N VAL A 83 -19.18 4.77 -0.02
CA VAL A 83 -19.79 5.70 0.95
C VAL A 83 -20.42 6.89 0.24
N ASP A 84 -19.73 7.47 -0.74
CA ASP A 84 -20.23 8.61 -1.51
C ASP A 84 -21.50 8.24 -2.30
N ALA A 85 -21.53 7.04 -2.89
CA ALA A 85 -22.71 6.54 -3.59
C ALA A 85 -23.91 6.32 -2.66
N GLN A 86 -23.69 5.94 -1.39
CA GLN A 86 -24.78 5.83 -0.40
C GLN A 86 -25.31 7.19 0.05
N ALA A 87 -24.46 8.22 0.13
CA ALA A 87 -24.89 9.56 0.49
C ALA A 87 -25.69 10.27 -0.62
N ALA A 88 -25.54 9.83 -1.87
CA ALA A 88 -26.24 10.37 -3.03
C ALA A 88 -27.58 9.66 -3.35
N ALA A 89 -27.91 8.59 -2.63
CA ALA A 89 -29.14 7.79 -2.80
C ALA A 89 -30.19 8.17 -1.77
#